data_AF-A0A266Q7E6-F1
#
_entry.id   AF-A0A266Q7E6-F1
#
_cell.length_a   1.000
_cell.length_b   1.000
_cell.length_c   1.000
_cell.angle_alpha   90.00
_cell.angle_beta   90.00
_cell.angle_gamma   90.00
#
_symmetry.space_group_name_H-M   'P 1'
#
loop_
_entity.id
_entity.type
_entity.pdbx_description
1 polymer ?
#
loop_
_entity_poly.entity_id
_entity_poly.type
_entity_poly.pdbx_seq_one_letter_code
_entity_poly.pdbx_strand_id
1 'polypeptide(L)'
;MRNALTVFGAGCLGGLVMCVVMWLFSYYGITQSLNVRLAGSLSPHWMYPRIVWCGLWGFLFLLPIYASSIFARSFVIALIPTLIQLFVFYPFYEGKGVAGLSLGLLTPFLVFFFFWVWSLTAAISLRVS
;
A
#
# COMPACT_ATOMS: atom_id res chain seq x y z
N MET A 1 17.42 -18.00 -5.56
CA MET A 1 16.12 -18.36 -4.94
C MET A 1 15.65 -17.14 -4.18
N ARG A 2 14.40 -16.70 -4.35
CA ARG A 2 13.86 -15.58 -3.55
C ARG A 2 13.58 -16.11 -2.15
N ASN A 3 14.46 -15.79 -1.20
CA ASN A 3 14.31 -16.22 0.18
C ASN A 3 13.21 -15.38 0.86
N ALA A 4 12.52 -15.95 1.85
CA ALA A 4 11.45 -15.25 2.58
C ALA A 4 11.92 -13.89 3.14
N LEU A 5 13.18 -13.80 3.58
CA LEU A 5 13.79 -12.57 4.07
C LEU A 5 13.91 -11.47 3.00
N THR A 6 14.28 -11.82 1.76
CA THR A 6 14.41 -10.81 0.69
C THR A 6 13.05 -10.27 0.28
N VAL A 7 12.03 -11.13 0.28
CA VAL A 7 10.64 -10.75 0.01
C VAL A 7 10.05 -9.86 1.11
N PHE A 8 10.27 -10.24 2.38
CA PHE A 8 9.86 -9.42 3.51
C PHE A 8 10.56 -8.04 3.50
N GLY A 9 11.88 -8.02 3.28
CA GLY A 9 12.66 -6.80 3.18
C GLY A 9 12.18 -5.87 2.06
N ALA A 10 11.88 -6.43 0.87
CA ALA A 10 11.32 -5.65 -0.23
C ALA A 10 9.92 -5.10 0.08
N GLY A 11 9.07 -5.88 0.77
CA GLY A 11 7.77 -5.42 1.25
C GLY A 11 7.87 -4.27 2.27
N CYS A 12 8.82 -4.35 3.20
CA CYS A 12 9.11 -3.29 4.17
C CYS A 12 9.60 -2.01 3.47
N LEU A 13 10.51 -2.13 2.50
CA LEU A 13 11.01 -0.98 1.73
C LEU A 13 9.89 -0.35 0.91
N GLY A 14 9.03 -1.15 0.27
CA GLY A 14 7.82 -0.63 -0.37
C GLY A 14 6.90 0.10 0.62
N GLY A 15 6.78 -0.40 1.86
CA GLY A 15 5.93 0.19 2.88
C GLY A 15 6.46 1.54 3.35
N LEU A 16 7.78 1.66 3.46
CA LEU A 16 8.46 2.92 3.75
C LEU A 16 8.19 3.95 2.64
N VAL A 17 8.38 3.57 1.38
CA VAL A 17 8.11 4.45 0.23
C VAL A 17 6.64 4.88 0.19
N MET A 18 5.71 3.95 0.42
CA MET A 18 4.28 4.26 0.53
C MET A 18 4.00 5.29 1.63
N CYS A 19 4.58 5.14 2.82
CA CYS A 19 4.42 6.10 3.92
C CYS A 19 4.93 7.49 3.55
N VAL A 20 6.10 7.58 2.90
CA VAL A 20 6.67 8.85 2.44
C VAL A 20 5.77 9.50 1.39
N VAL A 21 5.25 8.73 0.42
CA VAL A 21 4.34 9.24 -0.61
C VAL A 21 3.02 9.73 0.02
N MET A 22 2.45 9.00 0.97
CA MET A 22 1.25 9.44 1.69
C MET A 22 1.49 10.74 2.48
N TRP A 23 2.65 10.87 3.11
CA TRP A 23 3.04 12.10 3.80
C TRP A 23 3.18 13.27 2.83
N LEU A 24 3.84 13.09 1.68
CA LEU A 24 3.94 14.13 0.65
C LEU A 24 2.56 14.58 0.15
N PHE A 25 1.63 13.64 -0.07
CA PHE A 25 0.25 13.97 -0.45
C PHE A 25 -0.47 14.82 0.60
N SER A 26 -0.22 14.53 1.87
CA SER A 26 -0.80 15.28 2.99
C SER A 26 -0.15 16.66 3.16
N TYR A 27 1.17 16.74 2.98
CA TYR A 27 1.96 17.97 3.09
C TYR A 27 1.62 18.97 1.98
N TYR A 28 1.48 18.49 0.74
CA TYR A 28 1.08 19.32 -0.41
C TYR A 28 -0.42 19.54 -0.53
N GLY A 29 -1.23 18.98 0.36
CA GLY A 29 -2.68 19.18 0.35
C GLY A 29 -3.40 18.44 -0.80
N ILE A 30 -2.78 17.47 -1.46
CA ILE A 30 -3.33 16.75 -2.62
C ILE A 30 -4.56 15.93 -2.21
N THR A 31 -4.51 15.29 -1.05
CA THR A 31 -5.66 14.56 -0.50
C THR A 31 -6.85 15.49 -0.26
N GLN A 32 -6.60 16.70 0.25
CA GLN A 32 -7.59 17.71 0.56
C GLN A 32 -8.18 18.34 -0.71
N SER A 33 -7.37 18.60 -1.74
CA SER A 33 -7.86 19.12 -3.04
C SER A 33 -8.79 18.12 -3.73
N LEU A 34 -8.60 16.83 -3.49
CA LEU A 34 -9.48 15.75 -3.96
C LEU A 34 -10.71 15.51 -3.04
N ASN A 35 -10.92 16.34 -2.02
CA ASN A 35 -11.96 16.16 -0.99
C ASN A 35 -11.85 14.82 -0.23
N VAL A 36 -10.63 14.31 -0.05
CA VAL A 36 -10.36 13.06 0.67
C VAL A 36 -9.62 13.33 1.98
N ARG A 37 -10.17 12.84 3.10
CA ARG A 37 -9.64 12.97 4.45
C ARG A 37 -8.67 11.82 4.79
N LEU A 38 -7.69 11.58 3.92
CA LEU A 38 -6.59 10.65 4.15
C LEU A 38 -5.36 11.42 4.60
N ALA A 39 -4.84 11.09 5.79
CA ALA A 39 -3.63 11.71 6.31
C ALA A 39 -2.48 10.70 6.36
N GLY A 40 -1.29 11.16 5.95
CA GLY A 40 0.00 10.50 6.08
C GLY A 40 0.89 11.21 7.09
N SER A 41 1.70 10.44 7.82
CA SER A 41 2.62 10.96 8.85
C SER A 41 3.98 10.28 8.72
N LEU A 42 5.05 11.00 9.08
CA LEU A 42 6.40 10.42 9.25
C LEU A 42 6.72 10.05 10.71
N SER A 43 5.72 10.10 11.60
CA SER A 43 5.94 9.71 12.98
C SER A 43 6.23 8.21 13.09
N PRO A 44 7.25 7.79 13.88
CA PRO A 44 7.61 6.37 14.01
C PRO A 44 6.43 5.48 14.43
N HIS A 45 5.58 5.97 15.35
CA HIS A 45 4.39 5.25 15.80
C HIS A 45 3.36 5.00 14.69
N TRP A 46 3.33 5.85 13.66
CA TRP A 46 2.41 5.70 12.52
C TRP A 46 3.02 4.85 11.42
N MET A 47 4.31 5.00 11.16
CA MET A 47 5.02 4.29 10.09
C MET A 47 5.31 2.84 10.42
N TYR A 48 5.79 2.55 11.64
CA TYR A 48 6.23 1.22 12.03
C TYR A 48 5.20 0.11 11.78
N PRO A 49 3.93 0.20 12.26
CA PRO A 49 2.94 -0.84 12.01
C PRO A 49 2.64 -1.01 10.51
N ARG A 50 2.64 0.07 9.73
CA ARG A 50 2.39 0.03 8.28
C ARG A 50 3.53 -0.63 7.53
N ILE A 51 4.77 -0.34 7.88
CA ILE A 51 5.95 -0.94 7.27
C ILE A 51 5.97 -2.45 7.54
N VAL A 52 5.73 -2.87 8.78
CA VAL A 52 5.68 -4.29 9.15
C VAL A 52 4.53 -5.00 8.41
N TRP A 53 3.35 -4.39 8.36
CA TRP A 53 2.20 -4.93 7.64
C TRP A 53 2.47 -5.06 6.14
N CYS A 54 3.09 -4.06 5.52
CA CYS A 54 3.58 -4.10 4.14
C CYS A 54 4.64 -5.18 3.90
N GLY A 55 5.50 -5.45 4.89
CA GLY A 55 6.44 -6.57 4.87
C GLY A 55 5.74 -7.92 4.81
N LEU A 56 4.68 -8.11 5.62
CA LEU A 56 3.86 -9.33 5.62
C LEU A 56 3.12 -9.50 4.28
N TRP A 57 2.54 -8.43 3.74
CA TRP A 57 1.95 -8.46 2.38
C TRP A 57 2.98 -8.74 1.30
N GLY A 58 4.27 -8.48 1.57
CA GLY A 58 5.37 -8.83 0.69
C GLY A 58 5.37 -10.31 0.32
N PHE A 59 4.95 -11.21 1.21
CA PHE A 59 4.92 -12.65 0.91
C PHE A 59 4.02 -13.02 -0.27
N LEU A 60 3.08 -12.17 -0.68
CA LEU A 60 2.31 -12.35 -1.92
C LEU A 60 3.21 -12.44 -3.17
N PHE A 61 4.41 -11.88 -3.12
CA PHE A 61 5.39 -11.99 -4.22
C PHE A 61 6.04 -13.38 -4.34
N LEU A 62 5.83 -14.27 -3.37
CA LEU A 62 6.20 -15.69 -3.48
C LEU A 62 5.18 -16.48 -4.31
N LEU A 63 3.95 -16.00 -4.42
CA LEU A 63 2.92 -16.67 -5.23
C LEU A 63 3.31 -16.62 -6.71
N PRO A 64 3.08 -17.71 -7.46
CA PRO A 64 3.34 -17.79 -8.90
C PRO A 64 2.24 -17.03 -9.67
N ILE A 65 2.22 -15.70 -9.54
CA ILE A 65 1.32 -14.84 -10.31
C ILE A 65 1.93 -14.66 -11.69
N TYR A 66 1.37 -15.39 -12.66
CA TYR A 66 1.76 -15.35 -14.07
C TYR A 66 1.29 -14.04 -14.72
N ALA A 67 2.09 -12.98 -14.56
CA ALA A 67 1.89 -11.73 -15.28
C ALA A 67 3.17 -11.41 -16.08
N SER A 68 2.99 -11.16 -17.38
CA SER A 68 4.08 -10.88 -18.33
C SER A 68 4.89 -9.62 -17.98
N SER A 69 4.23 -8.59 -17.41
CA SER A 69 4.88 -7.34 -17.04
C SER A 69 4.91 -7.11 -15.53
N ILE A 70 6.01 -6.50 -15.06
CA ILE A 70 6.19 -6.11 -13.64
C ILE A 70 5.10 -5.14 -13.19
N PHE A 71 4.66 -4.26 -14.11
CA PHE A 71 3.56 -3.32 -13.87
C PHE A 71 2.24 -4.06 -13.63
N ALA A 72 1.85 -4.99 -14.51
CA ALA A 72 0.63 -5.77 -14.35
C ALA A 72 0.68 -6.64 -13.09
N ARG A 73 1.84 -7.27 -12.81
CA ARG A 73 2.04 -8.05 -11.59
C ARG A 73 1.84 -7.20 -10.33
N SER A 74 2.41 -6.00 -10.32
CA SER A 74 2.30 -5.10 -9.16
C SER A 74 0.88 -4.58 -8.97
N PHE A 75 0.17 -4.33 -10.07
CA PHE A 75 -1.24 -3.92 -10.03
C PHE A 75 -2.12 -5.02 -9.40
N VAL A 76 -1.94 -6.27 -9.82
CA VAL A 76 -2.69 -7.42 -9.29
C VAL A 76 -2.37 -7.67 -7.82
N ILE A 77 -1.10 -7.63 -7.44
CA ILE A 77 -0.69 -7.85 -6.05
C ILE A 77 -1.23 -6.75 -5.14
N ALA A 78 -1.20 -5.48 -5.57
CA ALA A 78 -1.73 -4.36 -4.80
C ALA A 78 -3.25 -4.42 -4.58
N LEU A 79 -4.02 -5.08 -5.46
CA LEU A 79 -5.46 -5.24 -5.29
C LEU A 79 -5.81 -6.00 -4.02
N ILE A 80 -5.04 -7.04 -3.66
CA ILE A 80 -5.33 -7.89 -2.49
C ILE A 80 -5.36 -7.06 -1.18
N PRO A 81 -4.26 -6.38 -0.77
CA PRO A 81 -4.29 -5.57 0.44
C PRO A 81 -5.23 -4.36 0.31
N THR A 82 -5.42 -3.82 -0.90
CA THR A 82 -6.39 -2.73 -1.13
C THR A 82 -7.82 -3.17 -0.81
N LEU A 83 -8.27 -4.30 -1.35
CA LEU A 83 -9.63 -4.81 -1.12
C LEU A 83 -9.84 -5.11 0.37
N ILE A 84 -8.85 -5.68 1.04
CA ILE A 84 -8.91 -5.94 2.48
C ILE A 84 -8.96 -4.64 3.27
N GLN A 85 -8.18 -3.62 2.91
CA GLN A 85 -8.24 -2.31 3.56
C GLN A 85 -9.64 -1.66 3.39
N LEU A 86 -10.18 -1.68 2.17
CA LEU A 86 -11.43 -1.02 1.81
C LEU A 86 -12.69 -1.72 2.34
N PHE A 87 -12.71 -3.05 2.33
CA PHE A 87 -13.89 -3.85 2.65
C PHE A 87 -13.81 -4.55 4.00
N VAL A 88 -12.64 -4.62 4.63
CA VAL A 88 -12.46 -5.22 5.96
C VAL A 88 -12.07 -4.17 6.99
N PHE A 89 -10.91 -3.53 6.83
CA PHE A 89 -10.40 -2.60 7.86
C PHE A 89 -11.26 -1.35 8.02
N TYR A 90 -11.59 -0.67 6.91
CA TYR A 90 -12.40 0.54 6.97
C TYR A 90 -13.80 0.35 7.58
N PRO A 91 -14.62 -0.61 7.15
CA PRO A 91 -15.95 -0.77 7.72
C PRO A 91 -15.94 -1.37 9.13
N PHE A 92 -15.12 -2.39 9.42
CA PHE A 92 -15.22 -3.14 10.68
C PHE A 92 -14.31 -2.63 11.80
N TYR A 93 -13.17 -2.01 11.48
CA TYR A 93 -12.16 -1.62 12.48
C TYR A 93 -11.97 -0.11 12.60
N GLU A 94 -12.04 0.64 11.50
CA GLU A 94 -11.82 2.09 11.51
C GLU A 94 -13.12 2.92 11.50
N GLY A 95 -14.28 2.30 11.27
CA GLY A 95 -15.57 2.99 11.21
C GLY A 95 -15.68 4.01 10.05
N LYS A 96 -14.93 3.80 8.97
CA LYS A 96 -14.83 4.73 7.82
C LYS A 96 -15.81 4.44 6.67
N GLY A 97 -16.80 3.61 6.96
CA GLY A 97 -17.77 3.14 5.97
C GLY A 97 -17.16 2.16 4.95
N VAL A 98 -18.03 1.55 4.15
CA VAL A 98 -17.61 0.63 3.08
C VAL A 98 -16.78 1.39 2.06
N ALA A 99 -15.64 0.84 1.68
CA ALA A 99 -14.67 1.45 0.77
C ALA A 99 -14.12 2.81 1.22
N GLY A 100 -14.25 3.16 2.51
CA GLY A 100 -13.73 4.43 3.02
C GLY A 100 -14.50 5.66 2.51
N LEU A 101 -15.72 5.49 2.02
CA LEU A 101 -16.51 6.58 1.44
C LEU A 101 -16.80 7.73 2.42
N SER A 102 -16.72 7.48 3.75
CA SER A 102 -16.84 8.57 4.73
C SER A 102 -15.64 9.52 4.73
N LEU A 103 -14.49 9.10 4.19
CA LEU A 103 -13.32 9.93 4.00
C LEU A 103 -13.39 10.74 2.70
N GLY A 104 -14.24 10.37 1.75
CA GLY A 104 -14.39 11.02 0.45
C GLY A 104 -14.59 10.00 -0.69
N LEU A 105 -15.22 10.42 -1.78
CA LEU A 105 -15.57 9.54 -2.90
C LEU A 105 -14.34 8.91 -3.59
N LEU A 106 -13.22 9.63 -3.64
CA LEU A 106 -11.98 9.19 -4.28
C LEU A 106 -11.06 8.38 -3.36
N THR A 107 -11.49 8.09 -2.13
CA THR A 107 -10.72 7.28 -1.16
C THR A 107 -10.30 5.91 -1.72
N PRO A 108 -11.18 5.12 -2.37
CA PRO A 108 -10.78 3.82 -2.92
C PRO A 108 -9.63 3.93 -3.92
N PHE A 109 -9.66 4.97 -4.76
CA PHE A 109 -8.66 5.21 -5.78
C PHE A 109 -7.31 5.58 -5.17
N LEU A 110 -7.30 6.48 -4.16
CA LEU A 110 -6.06 6.87 -3.48
C LEU A 110 -5.46 5.71 -2.67
N VAL A 111 -6.28 4.93 -1.97
CA VAL A 111 -5.81 3.74 -1.24
C VAL A 111 -5.17 2.75 -2.20
N PHE A 112 -5.84 2.47 -3.32
CA PHE A 112 -5.28 1.60 -4.35
C PHE A 112 -3.95 2.16 -4.88
N PHE A 113 -3.89 3.45 -5.17
CA PHE A 113 -2.66 4.10 -5.63
C PHE A 113 -1.50 3.92 -4.65
N PHE A 114 -1.73 4.13 -3.35
CA PHE A 114 -0.69 3.96 -2.33
C PHE A 114 -0.22 2.49 -2.23
N PHE A 115 -1.13 1.53 -2.23
CA PHE A 115 -0.75 0.11 -2.28
C PHE A 115 -0.07 -0.28 -3.59
N TRP A 116 -0.43 0.35 -4.70
CA TRP A 116 0.25 0.10 -5.97
C TRP A 116 1.68 0.63 -5.95
N VAL A 117 1.92 1.82 -5.37
CA VAL A 117 3.28 2.33 -5.12
C VAL A 117 4.08 1.35 -4.27
N TRP A 118 3.51 0.86 -3.16
CA TRP A 118 4.13 -0.19 -2.32
C TRP A 118 4.53 -1.41 -3.15
N SER A 119 3.59 -1.96 -3.92
CA SER A 119 3.81 -3.17 -4.70
C SER A 119 4.82 -2.95 -5.82
N LEU A 120 4.80 -1.80 -6.49
CA LEU A 120 5.74 -1.49 -7.56
C LEU A 120 7.17 -1.38 -7.03
N THR A 121 7.35 -0.68 -5.90
CA THR A 121 8.64 -0.58 -5.23
C THR A 121 9.16 -1.96 -4.81
N ALA A 122 8.32 -2.78 -4.17
CA ALA A 122 8.70 -4.14 -3.77
C ALA A 122 9.08 -5.02 -4.99
N ALA A 123 8.34 -4.91 -6.09
CA ALA A 123 8.62 -5.66 -7.32
C ALA A 123 9.96 -5.26 -7.95
N ILE A 124 10.28 -3.97 -7.96
CA ILE A 124 11.55 -3.44 -8.47
C ILE A 124 12.70 -3.89 -7.57
N SER A 125 12.57 -3.77 -6.25
CA SER A 125 13.60 -4.22 -5.29
C SER A 125 13.93 -5.70 -5.48
N LEU A 126 12.92 -6.55 -5.66
CA LEU A 126 13.09 -7.99 -5.90
C LEU A 126 13.63 -8.34 -7.30
N ARG A 127 13.68 -7.38 -8.23
CA ARG A 127 14.31 -7.57 -9.54
C ARG A 127 15.79 -7.17 -9.52
N VAL A 128 16.15 -6.21 -8.68
CA VAL A 128 17.52 -5.71 -8.54
C VAL A 128 18.34 -6.58 -7.57
N SER A 129 17.68 -7.25 -6.62
CA SER A 129 18.30 -8.20 -5.67
C SER A 129 18.42 -9.60 -6.27
#